data_AF-A0A944LLS0-F1
#
_entry.id   AF-A0A944LLS0-F1
#
_cell.length_a   1.000
_cell.length_b   1.000
_cell.length_c   1.000
_cell.angle_alpha   90.00
_cell.angle_beta   90.00
_cell.angle_gamma   90.00
#
_symmetry.space_group_name_H-M   'P 1'
#
loop_
_entity.id
_entity.type
_entity.pdbx_description
1 polymer ?
#
loop_
_entity_poly.entity_id
_entity_poly.type
_entity_poly.pdbx_seq_one_letter_code
_entity_poly.pdbx_strand_id
1 'polypeptide(L)'
;MDIIDFLEARISEDEAVAQAASPAPWEWFRKAGTPTPALYAADERAVLDAYADHRPGYLACKAEDRVYIAQFNPGRILAECAAKRQMLANVPLVTDIPSEVGGTSEYVLMCMASPYRDHPDYQQGWAIEL
;
A
#
# COMPACT_ATOMS: atom_id res chain seq x y z
N MET A 1 -2.25 1.91 -23.20
CA MET A 1 -2.37 1.18 -21.94
C MET A 1 -3.81 1.28 -21.52
N ASP A 2 -4.49 0.16 -21.30
CA ASP A 2 -5.83 0.16 -20.72
C ASP A 2 -5.76 0.22 -19.17
N ILE A 3 -6.92 0.26 -18.51
CA ILE A 3 -6.98 0.38 -17.05
C ILE A 3 -6.48 -0.88 -16.33
N ILE A 4 -6.62 -2.06 -16.93
CA ILE A 4 -6.15 -3.32 -16.36
C ILE A 4 -4.63 -3.35 -16.42
N ASP A 5 -4.03 -3.06 -17.58
CA ASP A 5 -2.58 -2.94 -17.75
C ASP A 5 -1.98 -1.95 -16.72
N PHE A 6 -2.64 -0.80 -16.54
CA PHE A 6 -2.21 0.21 -15.56
C PHE A 6 -2.25 -0.32 -14.13
N LEU A 7 -3.34 -0.98 -13.74
CA LEU A 7 -3.48 -1.56 -12.40
C LEU A 7 -2.50 -2.70 -12.16
N GLU A 8 -2.25 -3.55 -13.15
CA GLU A 8 -1.24 -4.61 -13.07
C GLU A 8 0.16 -4.03 -12.86
N ALA A 9 0.51 -2.95 -13.56
CA ALA A 9 1.77 -2.25 -13.38
C ALA A 9 1.92 -1.70 -11.95
N ARG A 10 0.89 -1.00 -11.43
CA ARG A 10 0.91 -0.45 -10.06
C ARG A 10 0.97 -1.54 -8.99
N ILE A 11 0.22 -2.63 -9.15
CA ILE A 11 0.27 -3.78 -8.24
C ILE A 11 1.69 -4.41 -8.25
N SER A 12 2.32 -4.48 -9.42
CA SER A 12 3.66 -5.07 -9.53
C SER A 12 4.73 -4.17 -8.92
N GLU A 13 4.58 -2.84 -9.00
CA GLU A 13 5.44 -1.88 -8.31
C GLU A 13 5.30 -1.99 -6.79
N ASP A 14 4.08 -1.98 -6.26
CA ASP A 14 3.81 -2.15 -4.83
C ASP A 14 4.37 -3.48 -4.32
N GLU A 15 4.16 -4.56 -5.07
CA GLU A 15 4.70 -5.87 -4.73
C GLU A 15 6.23 -5.88 -4.72
N ALA A 16 6.88 -5.30 -5.73
CA ALA A 16 8.34 -5.24 -5.79
C ALA A 16 8.93 -4.46 -4.60
N VAL A 17 8.30 -3.33 -4.23
CA VAL A 17 8.68 -2.55 -3.05
C VAL A 17 8.49 -3.36 -1.76
N ALA A 18 7.36 -4.07 -1.63
CA ALA A 18 7.08 -4.91 -0.46
C ALA A 18 8.01 -6.14 -0.37
N GLN A 19 8.40 -6.75 -1.50
CA GLN A 19 9.38 -7.84 -1.53
C GLN A 19 10.79 -7.39 -1.17
N ALA A 20 11.17 -6.17 -1.55
CA ALA A 20 12.47 -5.58 -1.25
C ALA A 20 12.59 -5.07 0.20
N ALA A 21 11.46 -4.88 0.89
CA ALA A 21 11.40 -4.43 2.27
C ALA A 21 11.87 -5.51 3.26
N SER A 22 12.25 -5.09 4.48
CA SER A 22 12.60 -6.00 5.57
C SER A 22 11.44 -6.94 5.91
N PRO A 23 11.71 -8.20 6.33
CA PRO A 23 10.67 -9.21 6.49
C PRO A 23 9.63 -8.86 7.56
N ALA A 24 8.39 -9.23 7.28
CA ALA A 24 7.26 -9.12 8.21
C ALA A 24 7.35 -10.15 9.37
N PRO A 25 6.76 -9.85 10.55
CA PRO A 25 6.03 -8.63 10.84
C PRO A 25 6.92 -7.44 11.18
N TRP A 26 6.40 -6.24 10.91
CA TRP A 26 6.96 -4.98 11.41
C TRP A 26 6.28 -4.60 12.72
N GLU A 27 7.04 -4.49 13.79
CA GLU A 27 6.51 -4.24 15.14
C GLU A 27 7.28 -3.13 15.87
N TRP A 28 6.55 -2.27 16.57
CA TRP A 28 7.15 -1.25 17.42
C TRP A 28 7.56 -1.86 18.75
N PHE A 29 8.86 -1.77 19.04
CA PHE A 29 9.41 -2.29 20.28
C PHE A 29 10.31 -1.25 20.95
N ARG A 30 10.19 -1.15 22.28
CA ARG A 30 11.12 -0.37 23.10
C ARG A 30 12.10 -1.31 23.78
N LYS A 31 13.36 -1.29 23.34
CA LYS A 31 14.42 -2.07 23.97
C LYS A 31 14.77 -1.48 25.35
N ALA A 32 14.98 -2.34 26.33
CA ALA A 32 15.42 -1.90 27.65
C ALA A 32 16.74 -1.12 27.54
N GLY A 33 16.80 0.06 28.19
CA GLY A 33 17.95 0.95 28.10
C GLY A 33 17.98 1.88 26.88
N THR A 34 16.99 1.82 25.97
CA THR A 34 16.84 2.83 24.92
C THR A 34 15.82 3.89 25.32
N PRO A 35 16.07 5.17 24.99
CA PRO A 35 15.17 6.24 25.35
C PRO A 35 13.86 6.16 24.55
N THR A 36 13.85 5.57 23.35
CA THR A 36 12.72 5.60 22.43
C THR A 36 12.46 4.23 21.78
N PRO A 37 11.22 3.94 21.34
CA PRO A 37 10.91 2.75 20.57
C PRO A 37 11.31 2.92 19.11
N ALA A 38 11.67 1.81 18.47
CA ALA A 38 11.94 1.72 17.04
C ALA A 38 11.02 0.66 16.41
N LEU A 39 10.86 0.74 15.09
CA LEU A 39 10.15 -0.27 14.31
C LEU A 39 11.14 -1.35 13.90
N TYR A 40 10.87 -2.59 14.22
CA TYR A 40 11.72 -3.74 13.91
C TYR A 40 11.02 -4.71 12.97
N ALA A 41 11.80 -5.33 12.10
CA ALA A 41 11.39 -6.45 11.28
C ALA A 41 11.54 -7.78 12.04
N ALA A 42 11.01 -8.87 11.46
CA ALA A 42 11.08 -10.20 12.04
C ALA A 42 12.51 -10.73 12.27
N ASP A 43 13.47 -10.23 11.51
CA ASP A 43 14.90 -10.55 11.63
C ASP A 43 15.63 -9.64 12.64
N GLU A 44 14.88 -8.91 13.47
CA GLU A 44 15.36 -7.98 14.50
C GLU A 44 16.14 -6.77 13.96
N ARG A 45 16.11 -6.53 12.64
CA ARG A 45 16.69 -5.32 12.06
C ARG A 45 15.77 -4.13 12.25
N ALA A 46 16.36 -2.98 12.58
CA ALA A 46 15.62 -1.73 12.65
C ALA A 46 15.15 -1.31 11.24
N VAL A 47 13.85 -1.15 11.08
CA VAL A 47 13.20 -0.63 9.85
C VAL A 47 13.17 0.91 9.91
N LEU A 48 12.80 1.45 11.07
CA LEU A 48 12.75 2.89 11.31
C LEU A 48 13.17 3.19 12.76
N ASP A 49 14.15 4.06 12.92
CA ASP A 49 14.55 4.59 14.23
C ASP A 49 13.90 5.96 14.45
N ALA A 50 13.05 6.07 15.47
CA ALA A 50 12.35 7.30 15.81
C ALA A 50 12.79 7.77 17.20
N TYR A 51 13.32 8.99 17.30
CA TYR A 51 13.58 9.65 18.59
C TYR A 51 12.48 10.66 18.91
N ALA A 52 12.03 10.73 20.17
CA ALA A 52 11.10 11.74 20.64
C ALA A 52 11.76 13.13 20.82
N ASP A 53 13.07 13.15 21.03
CA ASP A 53 13.85 14.37 21.24
C ASP A 53 14.59 14.71 19.94
N HIS A 54 14.32 15.91 19.39
CA HIS A 54 14.83 16.47 18.13
C HIS A 54 16.36 16.53 18.00
N ARG A 55 17.05 15.39 18.01
CA ARG A 55 18.46 15.31 17.65
C ARG A 55 18.58 15.44 16.13
N PRO A 56 19.56 16.22 15.61
CA PRO A 56 19.82 16.26 14.19
C PRO A 56 20.08 14.83 13.67
N GLY A 57 19.30 14.41 12.66
CA GLY A 57 19.41 13.07 12.05
C GLY A 57 18.36 12.04 12.47
N TYR A 58 17.41 12.37 13.36
CA TYR A 58 16.31 11.47 13.75
C TYR A 58 14.93 12.06 13.46
N LEU A 59 13.98 11.19 13.08
CA LEU A 59 12.58 11.55 12.85
C LEU A 59 11.79 11.53 14.18
N ALA A 60 11.24 12.69 14.54
CA ALA A 60 10.20 12.77 15.56
C ALA A 60 8.92 12.14 15.01
N CYS A 61 8.49 11.02 15.61
CA CYS A 61 7.32 10.26 15.19
C CYS A 61 6.35 10.12 16.37
N LYS A 62 5.13 10.67 16.22
CA LYS A 62 4.09 10.62 17.26
C LYS A 62 3.55 9.20 17.40
N ALA A 63 2.89 8.90 18.51
CA ALA A 63 2.37 7.55 18.75
C ALA A 63 1.38 7.10 17.67
N GLU A 64 0.58 8.01 17.14
CA GLU A 64 -0.40 7.77 16.09
C GLU A 64 0.26 7.43 14.75
N ASP A 65 1.31 8.18 14.39
CA ASP A 65 2.09 7.94 13.16
C ASP A 65 2.76 6.56 13.19
N ARG A 66 3.20 6.11 14.38
CA ARG A 66 3.76 4.77 14.57
C ARG A 66 2.74 3.68 14.26
N VAL A 67 1.52 3.82 14.78
CA VAL A 67 0.43 2.89 14.51
C VAL A 67 0.12 2.87 13.02
N TYR A 68 0.04 4.03 12.38
CA TYR A 68 -0.21 4.14 10.94
C TYR A 68 0.89 3.45 10.11
N ILE A 69 2.17 3.73 10.38
CA ILE A 69 3.30 3.13 9.65
C ILE A 69 3.31 1.60 9.80
N ALA A 70 3.07 1.08 11.01
CA ALA A 70 3.07 -0.36 11.26
C ALA A 70 1.94 -1.10 10.52
N GLN A 71 0.86 -0.40 10.11
CA GLN A 71 -0.20 -1.00 9.29
C GLN A 71 0.27 -1.34 7.87
N PHE A 72 1.31 -0.70 7.35
CA PHE A 72 1.89 -0.98 6.02
C PHE A 72 2.95 -2.08 6.08
N ASN A 73 2.63 -3.14 6.81
CA ASN A 73 3.47 -4.32 6.94
C ASN A 73 3.64 -5.01 5.56
N PRO A 74 4.88 -5.31 5.11
CA PRO A 74 5.11 -5.92 3.79
C PRO A 74 4.29 -7.19 3.55
N GLY A 75 4.12 -8.04 4.57
CA GLY A 75 3.30 -9.26 4.45
C GLY A 75 1.82 -8.95 4.14
N ARG A 76 1.27 -7.88 4.73
CA ARG A 76 -0.09 -7.42 4.40
C ARG A 76 -0.14 -6.86 2.97
N ILE A 77 0.83 -6.04 2.57
CA ILE A 77 0.86 -5.44 1.22
C ILE A 77 0.97 -6.52 0.13
N LEU A 78 1.78 -7.56 0.35
CA LEU A 78 1.86 -8.71 -0.55
C LEU A 78 0.52 -9.46 -0.65
N ALA A 79 -0.18 -9.65 0.46
CA ALA A 79 -1.51 -10.26 0.46
C ALA A 79 -2.54 -9.40 -0.29
N GLU A 80 -2.49 -8.07 -0.15
CA GLU A 80 -3.32 -7.15 -0.91
C GLU A 80 -3.01 -7.18 -2.41
N CYS A 81 -1.73 -7.23 -2.80
CA CYS A 81 -1.33 -7.38 -4.20
C CYS A 81 -1.88 -8.67 -4.81
N ALA A 82 -1.76 -9.79 -4.09
CA ALA A 82 -2.33 -11.07 -4.52
C ALA A 82 -3.85 -11.00 -4.67
N ALA A 83 -4.55 -10.39 -3.71
CA ALA A 83 -6.00 -10.20 -3.76
C ALA A 83 -6.42 -9.32 -4.96
N LYS A 84 -5.74 -8.19 -5.18
CA LYS A 84 -6.01 -7.29 -6.32
C LYS A 84 -5.80 -8.01 -7.66
N ARG A 85 -4.74 -8.83 -7.80
CA ARG A 85 -4.56 -9.66 -9.02
C ARG A 85 -5.69 -10.65 -9.24
N GLN A 86 -6.18 -11.29 -8.17
CA GLN A 86 -7.36 -12.15 -8.27
C GLN A 86 -8.59 -11.36 -8.72
N MET A 87 -8.79 -10.14 -8.22
CA MET A 87 -9.89 -9.28 -8.67
C MET A 87 -9.79 -9.00 -10.18
N LEU A 88 -8.60 -8.61 -10.68
CA LEU A 88 -8.38 -8.36 -12.10
C LEU A 88 -8.63 -9.60 -12.96
N ALA A 89 -8.13 -10.77 -12.53
CA ALA A 89 -8.33 -12.04 -13.24
C ALA A 89 -9.81 -12.47 -13.32
N ASN A 90 -10.66 -12.01 -12.39
CA ASN A 90 -12.09 -12.33 -12.36
C ASN A 90 -12.96 -11.34 -13.14
N VAL A 91 -12.42 -10.21 -13.61
CA VAL A 91 -13.18 -9.21 -14.40
C VAL A 91 -13.90 -9.83 -15.61
N PRO A 92 -13.28 -10.71 -16.41
CA PRO A 92 -13.97 -11.33 -17.55
C PRO A 92 -15.06 -12.35 -17.16
N LEU A 93 -15.09 -12.77 -15.89
CA LEU A 93 -15.96 -13.82 -15.37
C LEU A 93 -17.20 -13.27 -14.67
N VAL A 94 -17.23 -11.99 -14.34
CA VAL A 94 -18.36 -11.37 -13.66
C VAL A 94 -19.45 -10.96 -14.65
N THR A 95 -20.70 -11.29 -14.32
CA THR A 95 -21.86 -10.79 -15.04
C THR A 95 -22.02 -9.31 -14.76
N ASP A 96 -21.91 -8.48 -15.80
CA ASP A 96 -21.91 -7.05 -15.63
C ASP A 96 -23.32 -6.49 -15.44
N ILE A 97 -23.50 -5.63 -14.43
CA ILE A 97 -24.74 -4.89 -14.20
C ILE A 97 -24.54 -3.48 -14.75
N PRO A 98 -25.45 -2.97 -15.59
CA PRO A 98 -25.37 -1.59 -16.06
C PRO A 98 -25.34 -0.58 -14.89
N SER A 99 -24.50 0.43 -15.01
CA SER A 99 -24.29 1.53 -14.07
C SER A 99 -24.22 2.86 -14.83
N GLU A 100 -24.21 3.99 -14.12
CA GLU A 100 -24.13 5.32 -14.73
C GLU A 100 -22.82 5.57 -15.49
N VAL A 101 -21.76 4.83 -15.15
CA VAL A 101 -20.44 4.94 -15.79
C VAL A 101 -20.15 3.83 -16.80
N GLY A 102 -21.14 2.98 -17.12
CA GLY A 102 -20.94 1.80 -17.96
C GLY A 102 -21.23 0.50 -17.20
N GLY A 103 -20.33 -0.48 -17.26
CA GLY A 103 -20.44 -1.71 -16.47
C GLY A 103 -20.07 -1.52 -15.00
N THR A 104 -20.66 -2.32 -14.10
CA THR A 104 -20.19 -2.47 -12.71
C THR A 104 -18.72 -2.90 -12.65
N SER A 105 -18.29 -3.77 -13.56
CA SER A 105 -16.89 -4.21 -13.65
C SER A 105 -15.94 -3.04 -13.96
N GLU A 106 -16.32 -2.20 -14.92
CA GLU A 106 -15.59 -0.98 -15.29
C GLU A 106 -15.54 0.03 -14.14
N TYR A 107 -16.67 0.28 -13.47
CA TYR A 107 -16.70 1.15 -12.29
C TYR A 107 -15.76 0.68 -11.18
N VAL A 108 -15.72 -0.63 -10.90
CA VAL A 108 -14.82 -1.19 -9.89
C VAL A 108 -13.35 -0.99 -10.27
N LEU A 109 -13.00 -1.14 -11.55
CA LEU A 109 -11.65 -0.86 -12.03
C LEU A 109 -11.28 0.62 -11.86
N MET A 110 -12.22 1.54 -12.13
CA MET A 110 -12.02 2.97 -11.88
C MET A 110 -11.82 3.27 -10.38
N CYS A 111 -12.58 2.63 -9.49
CA CYS A 111 -12.38 2.71 -8.04
C CYS A 111 -10.99 2.24 -7.62
N MET A 112 -10.51 1.12 -8.19
CA MET A 112 -9.17 0.61 -7.92
C MET A 112 -8.07 1.53 -8.45
N ALA A 113 -8.33 2.27 -9.54
CA ALA A 113 -7.38 3.21 -10.13
C ALA A 113 -7.33 4.55 -9.39
N SER A 114 -8.40 4.95 -8.69
CA SER A 114 -8.52 6.24 -8.01
C SER A 114 -7.35 6.62 -7.08
N PRO A 115 -6.73 5.70 -6.31
CA PRO A 115 -5.59 6.05 -5.46
C PRO A 115 -4.37 6.56 -6.24
N TYR A 116 -4.30 6.29 -7.54
CA TYR A 116 -3.18 6.64 -8.41
C TYR A 116 -3.47 7.87 -9.29
N ARG A 117 -4.42 8.73 -8.92
CA ARG A 117 -4.84 9.90 -9.73
C ARG A 117 -3.67 10.83 -10.10
N ASP A 118 -2.68 10.93 -9.22
CA ASP A 118 -1.52 11.80 -9.40
C ASP A 118 -0.37 11.12 -10.18
N HIS A 119 -0.57 9.87 -10.62
CA HIS A 119 0.41 9.13 -11.40
C HIS A 119 0.46 9.67 -12.85
N PRO A 120 1.64 9.88 -13.46
CA PRO A 120 1.75 10.44 -14.81
C PRO A 120 1.03 9.63 -15.90
N ASP A 121 0.98 8.30 -15.75
CA ASP A 121 0.25 7.41 -16.67
C ASP A 121 -1.25 7.29 -16.39
N TYR A 122 -1.77 7.95 -15.34
CA TYR A 122 -3.19 7.95 -15.02
C TYR A 122 -3.98 8.69 -16.10
N GLN A 123 -5.05 8.09 -16.62
CA GLN A 123 -5.89 8.71 -17.63
C GLN A 123 -7.11 9.35 -16.99
N GLN A 124 -7.42 10.60 -17.36
CA GLN A 124 -8.57 11.34 -16.84
C GLN A 124 -9.91 10.63 -17.06
N GLY A 125 -10.00 9.79 -18.10
CA GLY A 125 -11.19 8.95 -18.36
C GLY A 125 -11.48 7.91 -17.28
N TRP A 126 -10.53 7.63 -16.37
CA TRP A 126 -10.72 6.73 -15.23
C TRP A 126 -11.18 7.46 -13.96
N ALA A 127 -11.32 8.78 -14.01
CA ALA A 127 -11.68 9.57 -12.84
C ALA A 127 -13.12 9.32 -12.41
N ILE A 128 -13.28 9.10 -11.11
CA ILE A 128 -14.58 9.04 -10.42
C ILE A 128 -14.60 10.08 -9.31
N GLU A 129 -15.81 10.53 -8.95
CA GLU A 129 -16.03 11.27 -7.70
C GLU A 129 -16.28 10.25 -6.58
N LEU A 130 -15.40 10.25 -5.57
CA LEU A 130 -15.52 9.43 -4.36
C LEU A 130 -16.03 10.27 -3.19
#